data_AF-A0A8J5RBN6-F1
#
_entry.id   AF-A0A8J5RBN6-F1
#
_cell.length_a   1.000
_cell.length_b   1.000
_cell.length_c   1.000
_cell.angle_alpha   90.00
_cell.angle_beta   90.00
_cell.angle_gamma   90.00
#
_symmetry.space_group_name_H-M   'P 1'
#
loop_
_entity.id
_entity.type
_entity.pdbx_description
1 polymer ?
#
loop_
_entity_poly.entity_id
_entity_poly.type
_entity_poly.pdbx_seq_one_letter_code
_entity_poly.pdbx_strand_id
1 'polypeptide(L)'
;MSIKSDSSQLSGLSGISNLSCSSSMYLSTKVKNKEFSLNKILEVLTKCEESIYQIAHRKLIYQSIENIASENDKLQPELLDKLKQMLLVHKIDKHLVLPNDNNSKLTLLGIEEIPKPEFNYEERKAIKLAVETVVLKRINCFISRYEEYGGNLIEAMGTKDSIMKQQLLDFSKLDVSHWKDKIDETLDEYQRHILICAELLEEWLQLKHVDIGNFNTKNAQSKLLEAEILEIQAKATKIKYTISMFNETSVTHDAFRILDRKLDEKLDDILLEIKKKKILSKQYQDLRGTEYDDILRRYLDLRSTIEKEERLLNSL
;
A
#
# COMPACT_ATOMS: atom_id res chain seq x y z
N MET A 1 -14.89 42.72 -37.30
CA MET A 1 -14.06 41.51 -37.52
C MET A 1 -14.25 40.64 -36.28
N SER A 2 -15.09 39.59 -36.22
CA SER A 2 -15.04 38.30 -36.96
C SER A 2 -13.62 37.74 -36.92
N ILE A 3 -13.29 36.56 -36.39
CA ILE A 3 -13.80 35.17 -36.57
C ILE A 3 -13.35 34.39 -35.29
N LYS A 4 -14.17 33.57 -34.58
CA LYS A 4 -14.31 32.08 -34.68
C LYS A 4 -12.96 31.33 -34.79
N SER A 5 -12.71 30.10 -34.38
CA SER A 5 -13.30 29.06 -33.52
C SER A 5 -12.28 27.89 -33.57
N ASP A 6 -12.49 26.90 -32.71
CA ASP A 6 -12.18 25.48 -32.92
C ASP A 6 -10.87 24.84 -32.43
N SER A 7 -11.12 23.89 -31.50
CA SER A 7 -10.62 22.51 -31.50
C SER A 7 -9.15 22.30 -31.12
N SER A 8 -8.73 21.29 -30.37
CA SER A 8 -9.26 19.93 -30.24
C SER A 8 -8.72 19.26 -28.98
N GLN A 9 -9.62 18.55 -28.29
CA GLN A 9 -9.49 17.20 -27.75
C GLN A 9 -8.07 16.61 -27.60
N LEU A 10 -7.70 16.24 -26.37
CA LEU A 10 -7.06 14.96 -26.08
C LEU A 10 -7.48 14.51 -24.67
N SER A 11 -8.57 13.75 -24.65
CA SER A 11 -8.92 12.76 -23.63
C SER A 11 -7.90 11.63 -23.64
N GLY A 12 -7.43 11.18 -22.46
CA GLY A 12 -6.58 9.99 -22.39
C GLY A 12 -6.15 9.60 -20.99
N LEU A 13 -7.06 8.95 -20.25
CA LEU A 13 -6.81 7.79 -19.39
C LEU A 13 -5.64 7.84 -18.40
N SER A 14 -5.96 7.90 -17.11
CA SER A 14 -5.72 6.75 -16.21
C SER A 14 -6.39 7.00 -14.86
N GLY A 15 -7.46 6.25 -14.60
CA GLY A 15 -8.16 6.27 -13.33
C GLY A 15 -7.26 5.79 -12.20
N ILE A 16 -7.14 6.64 -11.18
CA ILE A 16 -6.80 6.19 -9.83
C ILE A 16 -8.14 6.06 -9.13
N SER A 17 -8.59 4.81 -9.05
CA SER A 17 -9.74 4.38 -8.27
C SER A 17 -9.64 4.93 -6.85
N ASN A 18 -10.57 5.82 -6.51
CA ASN A 18 -10.94 6.12 -5.13
C ASN A 18 -11.47 4.84 -4.49
N LEU A 19 -10.56 4.02 -3.94
CA LEU A 19 -10.90 3.03 -2.93
C LEU A 19 -11.16 3.79 -1.64
N SER A 20 -12.36 4.37 -1.55
CA SER A 20 -12.96 4.70 -0.27
C SER A 20 -13.18 3.37 0.45
N CYS A 21 -12.22 2.98 1.29
CA CYS A 21 -12.43 1.97 2.32
C CYS A 21 -13.50 2.52 3.28
N SER A 22 -14.76 2.19 2.99
CA SER A 22 -15.86 2.23 3.94
C SER A 22 -15.48 1.30 5.10
N SER A 23 -14.89 1.90 6.14
CA SER A 23 -14.53 1.23 7.37
C SER A 23 -15.79 0.69 8.04
N SER A 24 -15.84 -0.64 8.09
CA SER A 24 -16.67 -1.49 8.94
C SER A 24 -18.10 -1.02 9.24
N MET A 25 -19.05 -1.57 8.47
CA MET A 25 -20.22 -2.17 9.10
C MET A 25 -19.73 -3.01 10.29
N TYR A 26 -19.88 -2.50 11.51
CA TYR A 26 -19.90 -3.34 12.70
C TYR A 26 -21.18 -4.20 12.60
N LEU A 27 -21.12 -5.24 11.77
CA LEU A 27 -21.95 -6.41 11.96
C LEU A 27 -21.47 -7.03 13.27
N SER A 28 -22.03 -6.55 14.37
CA SER A 28 -22.31 -7.37 15.53
C SER A 28 -23.20 -8.52 15.05
N THR A 29 -22.61 -9.49 14.37
CA THR A 29 -23.11 -10.85 14.44
C THR A 29 -22.90 -11.24 15.88
N LYS A 30 -23.92 -10.95 16.70
CA LYS A 30 -24.27 -11.77 17.85
C LYS A 30 -24.28 -13.20 17.33
N VAL A 31 -23.13 -13.87 17.45
CA VAL A 31 -23.08 -15.32 17.51
C VAL A 31 -23.93 -15.60 18.72
N LYS A 32 -25.22 -15.87 18.48
CA LYS A 32 -26.07 -16.50 19.48
C LYS A 32 -25.34 -17.80 19.76
N ASN A 33 -24.57 -17.82 20.84
CA ASN A 33 -24.12 -19.04 21.49
C ASN A 33 -25.41 -19.79 21.83
N LYS A 34 -25.94 -20.54 20.86
CA LYS A 34 -26.79 -21.67 21.15
C LYS A 34 -25.84 -22.57 21.91
N GLU A 35 -25.95 -22.56 23.23
CA GLU A 35 -25.52 -23.68 24.05
C GLU A 35 -26.03 -24.94 23.35
N PHE A 36 -25.15 -25.62 22.64
CA PHE A 36 -25.38 -26.97 22.21
C PHE A 36 -25.36 -27.77 23.50
N SER A 37 -26.53 -27.91 24.11
CA SER A 37 -26.67 -28.72 25.31
C SER A 37 -26.19 -30.13 24.96
N LEU A 38 -25.24 -30.65 25.72
CA LEU A 38 -24.67 -31.99 25.55
C LEU A 38 -25.74 -33.06 25.41
N ASN A 39 -26.88 -32.86 26.09
CA ASN A 39 -28.06 -33.70 26.01
C ASN A 39 -28.61 -33.83 24.58
N LYS A 40 -28.59 -32.76 23.76
CA LYS A 40 -29.02 -32.80 22.36
C LYS A 40 -28.04 -33.57 21.47
N ILE A 41 -26.74 -33.45 21.75
CA ILE A 41 -25.71 -34.21 21.01
C ILE A 41 -25.83 -35.70 21.33
N LEU A 42 -26.04 -36.04 22.60
CA LEU A 42 -26.27 -37.42 23.05
C LEU A 42 -27.55 -38.01 22.43
N GLU A 43 -28.64 -37.25 22.33
CA GLU A 43 -29.90 -37.69 21.71
C GLU A 43 -29.77 -37.94 20.20
N VAL A 44 -28.93 -37.17 19.50
CA VAL A 44 -28.64 -37.42 18.08
C VAL A 44 -27.77 -38.67 17.93
N LEU A 45 -26.78 -38.85 18.81
CA LEU A 45 -25.92 -40.03 18.80
C LEU A 45 -26.71 -41.32 19.02
N THR A 46 -27.67 -41.33 19.97
CA THR A 46 -28.53 -42.50 20.21
C THR A 46 -29.37 -42.84 18.97
N LYS A 47 -29.94 -41.84 18.30
CA LYS A 47 -30.71 -42.04 17.06
C LYS A 47 -29.85 -42.59 15.93
N CYS A 48 -28.58 -42.16 15.84
CA CYS A 48 -27.63 -42.70 14.87
C CYS A 48 -27.26 -44.16 15.18
N GLU A 49 -27.00 -44.50 16.45
CA GLU A 49 -26.73 -45.88 16.88
C GLU A 49 -27.91 -46.80 16.54
N GLU A 50 -29.14 -46.37 16.83
CA GLU A 50 -30.35 -47.12 16.50
C GLU A 50 -30.51 -47.32 14.99
N SER A 51 -30.23 -46.29 14.19
CA SER A 51 -30.26 -46.38 12.71
C SER A 51 -29.23 -47.38 12.17
N ILE A 52 -28.00 -47.32 12.66
CA ILE A 52 -26.92 -48.25 12.28
C ILE A 52 -27.31 -49.68 12.66
N TYR A 53 -27.85 -49.89 13.87
CA TYR A 53 -28.34 -51.18 14.31
C TYR A 53 -29.43 -51.74 13.39
N GLN A 54 -30.43 -50.92 13.03
CA GLN A 54 -31.49 -51.34 12.12
C GLN A 54 -30.96 -51.74 10.73
N ILE A 55 -30.00 -50.98 10.19
CA ILE A 55 -29.36 -51.29 8.90
C ILE A 55 -28.56 -52.60 8.99
N ALA A 56 -27.79 -52.79 10.06
CA ALA A 56 -27.01 -54.00 10.28
C ALA A 56 -27.92 -55.24 10.43
N HIS A 57 -29.02 -55.12 11.17
CA HIS A 57 -30.02 -56.19 11.33
C HIS A 57 -30.65 -56.59 9.99
N ARG A 58 -31.06 -55.60 9.17
CA ARG A 58 -31.61 -55.86 7.83
C ARG A 58 -30.57 -56.53 6.91
N LYS A 59 -29.31 -56.10 6.98
CA LYS A 59 -28.20 -56.69 6.21
C LYS A 59 -27.94 -58.14 6.60
N LEU A 60 -27.99 -58.46 7.89
CA LEU A 60 -27.83 -59.83 8.40
C LEU A 60 -28.92 -60.75 7.84
N ILE A 61 -30.18 -60.32 7.91
CA ILE A 61 -31.32 -61.07 7.35
C ILE A 61 -31.16 -61.29 5.85
N TYR A 62 -30.81 -60.24 5.10
CA TYR A 62 -30.62 -60.34 3.66
C TYR A 62 -29.53 -61.35 3.28
N GLN A 63 -28.38 -61.31 3.97
CA GLN A 63 -27.29 -62.28 3.74
C GLN A 63 -27.70 -63.71 4.11
N SER A 64 -28.52 -63.89 5.15
CA SER A 64 -29.04 -65.22 5.50
C SER A 64 -29.96 -65.77 4.41
N ILE A 65 -30.78 -64.92 3.77
CA ILE A 65 -31.62 -65.32 2.63
C ILE A 65 -30.74 -65.68 1.42
N GLU A 66 -29.68 -64.91 1.14
CA GLU A 66 -28.73 -65.21 0.07
C GLU A 66 -27.97 -66.53 0.28
N ASN A 67 -27.59 -66.83 1.53
CA ASN A 67 -26.97 -68.10 1.89
C ASN A 67 -27.93 -69.29 1.71
N ILE A 68 -29.21 -69.13 2.07
CA ILE A 68 -30.24 -70.18 1.86
C ILE A 68 -30.48 -70.41 0.36
N ALA A 69 -30.48 -69.34 -0.44
CA ALA A 69 -30.60 -69.47 -1.89
C ALA A 69 -29.37 -70.16 -2.53
N SER A 70 -28.22 -70.16 -1.86
CA SER A 70 -26.97 -70.76 -2.36
C SER A 70 -26.77 -72.21 -1.86
N GLU A 71 -27.23 -72.54 -0.65
CA GLU A 71 -27.20 -73.89 -0.08
C GLU A 71 -28.47 -74.66 -0.51
N ASN A 72 -28.35 -75.51 -1.53
CA ASN A 72 -29.47 -76.26 -2.14
C ASN A 72 -30.16 -77.30 -1.22
N ASP A 73 -29.69 -77.50 0.01
CA ASP A 73 -30.04 -78.69 0.82
C ASP A 73 -31.20 -78.50 1.83
N LYS A 74 -31.67 -77.26 2.06
CA LYS A 74 -32.60 -76.96 3.19
C LYS A 74 -34.06 -76.72 2.80
N LEU A 75 -34.35 -76.46 1.53
CA LEU A 75 -35.69 -76.11 1.03
C LEU A 75 -36.11 -77.01 -0.12
N GLN A 76 -37.42 -77.11 -0.35
CA GLN A 76 -37.95 -77.75 -1.56
C GLN A 76 -37.43 -77.03 -2.82
N PRO A 77 -37.06 -77.76 -3.89
CA PRO A 77 -36.40 -77.19 -5.06
C PRO A 77 -37.25 -76.12 -5.76
N GLU A 78 -38.57 -76.31 -5.81
CA GLU A 78 -39.53 -75.36 -6.39
C GLU A 78 -39.60 -74.04 -5.60
N LEU A 79 -39.47 -74.10 -4.27
CA LEU A 79 -39.45 -72.93 -3.39
C LEU A 79 -38.10 -72.19 -3.48
N LEU A 80 -37.02 -72.94 -3.67
CA LEU A 80 -35.67 -72.42 -3.86
C LEU A 80 -35.57 -71.62 -5.16
N ASP A 81 -36.15 -72.13 -6.26
CA ASP A 81 -36.15 -71.44 -7.54
C ASP A 81 -36.98 -70.14 -7.50
N LYS A 82 -38.14 -70.15 -6.83
CA LYS A 82 -38.91 -68.92 -6.55
C LYS A 82 -38.12 -67.92 -5.70
N LEU A 83 -37.36 -68.38 -4.71
CA LEU A 83 -36.52 -67.53 -3.85
C LEU A 83 -35.33 -66.93 -4.61
N LYS A 84 -34.68 -67.72 -5.47
CA LYS A 84 -33.60 -67.25 -6.36
C LYS A 84 -34.13 -66.20 -7.34
N GLN A 85 -35.32 -66.42 -7.91
CA GLN A 85 -35.99 -65.42 -8.74
C GLN A 85 -36.29 -64.13 -7.95
N MET A 86 -36.84 -64.23 -6.74
CA MET A 86 -37.08 -63.05 -5.88
C MET A 86 -35.79 -62.27 -5.59
N LEU A 87 -34.68 -62.96 -5.33
CA LEU A 87 -33.40 -62.35 -5.01
C LEU A 87 -32.78 -61.66 -6.24
N LEU A 88 -32.94 -62.25 -7.43
CA LEU A 88 -32.56 -61.62 -8.70
C LEU A 88 -33.40 -60.36 -8.98
N VAL A 89 -34.71 -60.43 -8.79
CA VAL A 89 -35.61 -59.27 -8.92
C VAL A 89 -35.16 -58.14 -7.98
N HIS A 90 -34.88 -58.45 -6.71
CA HIS A 90 -34.39 -57.47 -5.75
C HIS A 90 -33.01 -56.87 -6.11
N LYS A 91 -32.08 -57.68 -6.65
CA LYS A 91 -30.78 -57.18 -7.13
C LYS A 91 -30.96 -56.24 -8.33
N ILE A 92 -31.86 -56.58 -9.26
CA ILE A 92 -32.18 -55.73 -10.41
C ILE A 92 -32.82 -54.43 -9.94
N ASP A 93 -33.84 -54.49 -9.07
CA ASP A 93 -34.52 -53.31 -8.50
C ASP A 93 -33.53 -52.35 -7.81
N LYS A 94 -32.55 -52.88 -7.06
CA LYS A 94 -31.51 -52.07 -6.42
C LYS A 94 -30.67 -51.27 -7.43
N HIS A 95 -30.41 -51.83 -8.61
CA HIS A 95 -29.66 -51.17 -9.68
C HIS A 95 -30.55 -50.36 -10.63
N LEU A 96 -31.87 -50.54 -10.55
CA LEU A 96 -32.85 -49.85 -11.38
C LEU A 96 -33.24 -48.47 -10.81
N VAL A 97 -33.15 -48.30 -9.48
CA VAL A 97 -33.53 -47.06 -8.77
C VAL A 97 -32.34 -46.08 -8.71
N LEU A 98 -32.52 -44.87 -9.22
CA LEU A 98 -31.51 -43.80 -9.10
C LEU A 98 -31.43 -43.28 -7.65
N PRO A 99 -30.24 -42.89 -7.16
CA PRO A 99 -30.04 -42.47 -5.75
C PRO A 99 -30.74 -41.18 -5.33
N ASN A 100 -31.59 -40.58 -6.17
CA ASN A 100 -32.10 -39.25 -5.96
C ASN A 100 -33.50 -39.10 -6.57
N ASP A 101 -34.53 -39.57 -5.85
CA ASP A 101 -35.69 -38.73 -5.55
C ASP A 101 -36.77 -39.50 -4.79
N ASN A 102 -37.16 -38.93 -3.66
CA ASN A 102 -38.09 -39.49 -2.70
C ASN A 102 -39.55 -39.59 -3.19
N ASN A 103 -39.89 -39.47 -4.48
CA ASN A 103 -41.30 -39.50 -4.91
C ASN A 103 -41.59 -39.79 -6.39
N SER A 104 -40.62 -40.18 -7.23
CA SER A 104 -40.93 -40.58 -8.62
C SER A 104 -40.33 -41.95 -8.93
N LYS A 105 -41.17 -42.87 -9.44
CA LYS A 105 -40.79 -44.19 -9.96
C LYS A 105 -39.96 -44.08 -11.25
N LEU A 106 -38.95 -43.22 -11.29
CA LEU A 106 -38.05 -43.09 -12.43
C LEU A 106 -36.99 -44.18 -12.33
N THR A 107 -37.24 -45.27 -13.06
CA THR A 107 -36.28 -46.37 -13.21
C THR A 107 -35.35 -46.07 -14.39
N LEU A 108 -34.09 -46.52 -14.29
CA LEU A 108 -33.00 -46.24 -15.26
C LEU A 108 -33.36 -46.55 -16.74
N LEU A 109 -34.46 -47.28 -16.99
CA LEU A 109 -34.94 -47.71 -18.31
C LEU A 109 -36.48 -47.63 -18.49
N GLY A 110 -37.23 -46.96 -17.61
CA GLY A 110 -38.69 -46.86 -17.71
C GLY A 110 -39.46 -48.19 -17.51
N ILE A 111 -38.81 -49.19 -16.93
CA ILE A 111 -39.45 -50.46 -16.54
C ILE A 111 -40.14 -50.23 -15.19
N GLU A 112 -41.47 -50.17 -15.17
CA GLU A 112 -42.21 -49.71 -13.99
C GLU A 112 -42.48 -50.77 -12.93
N GLU A 113 -42.38 -52.07 -13.20
CA GLU A 113 -42.52 -53.12 -12.18
C GLU A 113 -42.09 -54.49 -12.71
N ILE A 114 -41.12 -55.12 -12.05
CA ILE A 114 -40.74 -56.51 -12.30
C ILE A 114 -41.73 -57.40 -11.52
N PRO A 115 -42.32 -58.45 -12.12
CA PRO A 115 -43.26 -59.32 -11.43
C PRO A 115 -42.59 -59.96 -10.21
N LYS A 116 -43.13 -59.68 -9.03
CA LYS A 116 -42.65 -60.26 -7.77
C LYS A 116 -43.27 -61.65 -7.60
N PRO A 117 -42.47 -62.70 -7.38
CA PRO A 117 -43.02 -64.02 -7.11
C PRO A 117 -43.86 -63.98 -5.83
N GLU A 118 -45.11 -64.43 -5.92
CA GLU A 118 -46.00 -64.51 -4.77
C GLU A 118 -45.78 -65.83 -4.02
N PHE A 119 -45.47 -65.74 -2.73
CA PHE A 119 -45.34 -66.89 -1.84
C PHE A 119 -46.64 -67.14 -1.09
N ASN A 120 -47.05 -68.40 -1.02
CA ASN A 120 -48.15 -68.87 -0.19
C ASN A 120 -47.80 -68.80 1.31
N TYR A 121 -48.79 -68.87 2.20
CA TYR A 121 -48.59 -68.74 3.66
C TYR A 121 -47.62 -69.80 4.22
N GLU A 122 -47.76 -71.06 3.82
CA GLU A 122 -46.87 -72.15 4.25
C GLU A 122 -45.45 -71.99 3.70
N GLU A 123 -45.31 -71.52 2.46
CA GLU A 123 -44.03 -71.20 1.84
C GLU A 123 -43.30 -70.08 2.60
N ARG A 124 -44.00 -69.01 3.00
CA ARG A 124 -43.43 -67.91 3.80
C ARG A 124 -43.00 -68.38 5.18
N LYS A 125 -43.79 -69.27 5.82
CA LYS A 125 -43.45 -69.84 7.12
C LYS A 125 -42.21 -70.73 7.04
N ALA A 126 -42.08 -71.54 5.99
CA ALA A 126 -40.90 -72.35 5.73
C ALA A 126 -39.64 -71.48 5.50
N ILE A 127 -39.74 -70.42 4.69
CA ILE A 127 -38.64 -69.47 4.49
C ILE A 127 -38.26 -68.79 5.81
N LYS A 128 -39.25 -68.36 6.61
CA LYS A 128 -39.00 -67.72 7.92
C LYS A 128 -38.23 -68.65 8.85
N LEU A 129 -38.65 -69.91 9.00
CA LEU A 129 -37.96 -70.90 9.84
C LEU A 129 -36.54 -71.18 9.32
N ALA A 130 -36.35 -71.28 8.01
CA ALA A 130 -35.03 -71.45 7.41
C ALA A 130 -34.10 -70.25 7.68
N VAL A 131 -34.62 -69.03 7.57
CA VAL A 131 -33.86 -67.80 7.87
C VAL A 131 -33.52 -67.73 9.36
N GLU A 132 -34.47 -68.02 10.25
CA GLU A 132 -34.24 -68.03 11.70
C GLU A 132 -33.15 -69.03 12.09
N THR A 133 -33.18 -70.25 11.55
CA THR A 133 -32.15 -71.27 11.84
C THR A 133 -30.76 -70.86 11.34
N VAL A 134 -30.66 -70.25 10.15
CA VAL A 134 -29.37 -69.74 9.62
C VAL A 134 -28.85 -68.55 10.41
N VAL A 135 -29.72 -67.61 10.78
CA VAL A 135 -29.37 -66.47 11.62
C VAL A 135 -28.88 -66.95 12.99
N LEU A 136 -29.59 -67.89 13.61
CA LEU A 136 -29.23 -68.44 14.92
C LEU A 136 -27.90 -69.19 14.86
N LYS A 137 -27.65 -69.98 13.80
CA LYS A 137 -26.34 -70.63 13.58
C LYS A 137 -25.23 -69.59 13.43
N ARG A 138 -25.49 -68.47 12.74
CA ARG A 138 -24.51 -67.40 12.53
C ARG A 138 -24.22 -66.61 13.81
N ILE A 139 -25.25 -66.36 14.62
CA ILE A 139 -25.12 -65.77 15.96
C ILE A 139 -24.27 -66.68 16.84
N ASN A 140 -24.59 -67.98 16.89
CA ASN A 140 -23.82 -68.93 17.68
C ASN A 140 -22.36 -69.03 17.22
N CYS A 141 -22.11 -69.05 15.91
CA CYS A 141 -20.75 -69.03 15.37
C CYS A 141 -20.00 -67.74 15.72
N PHE A 142 -20.69 -66.59 15.71
CA PHE A 142 -20.11 -65.32 16.14
C PHE A 142 -19.77 -65.34 17.62
N ILE A 143 -20.67 -65.85 18.47
CA ILE A 143 -20.46 -66.00 19.91
C ILE A 143 -19.23 -66.88 20.18
N SER A 144 -19.17 -68.07 19.58
CA SER A 144 -18.03 -68.98 19.78
C SER A 144 -16.71 -68.36 19.34
N ARG A 145 -16.67 -67.66 18.20
CA ARG A 145 -15.46 -66.95 17.76
C ARG A 145 -15.10 -65.81 18.71
N TYR A 146 -16.08 -65.05 19.18
CA TYR A 146 -15.84 -63.94 20.09
C TYR A 146 -15.25 -64.43 21.43
N GLU A 147 -15.75 -65.55 21.94
CA GLU A 147 -15.21 -66.23 23.12
C GLU A 147 -13.78 -66.78 22.87
N GLU A 148 -13.53 -67.39 21.70
CA GLU A 148 -12.18 -67.87 21.30
C GLU A 148 -11.14 -66.74 21.25
N TYR A 149 -11.55 -65.53 20.82
CA TYR A 149 -10.69 -64.35 20.82
C TYR A 149 -10.55 -63.69 22.20
N GLY A 150 -11.04 -64.31 23.26
CA GLY A 150 -10.93 -63.82 24.65
C GLY A 150 -11.96 -62.76 25.02
N GLY A 151 -13.02 -62.59 24.23
CA GLY A 151 -14.09 -61.65 24.50
C GLY A 151 -15.08 -62.19 25.54
N ASN A 152 -15.39 -61.38 26.55
CA ASN A 152 -16.44 -61.69 27.52
C ASN A 152 -17.78 -61.09 27.05
N LEU A 153 -18.77 -61.93 26.73
CA LEU A 153 -20.10 -61.48 26.31
C LEU A 153 -20.83 -60.71 27.42
N ILE A 154 -20.55 -61.01 28.69
CA ILE A 154 -21.18 -60.37 29.85
C ILE A 154 -20.70 -58.91 29.96
N GLU A 155 -19.43 -58.64 29.64
CA GLU A 155 -18.89 -57.27 29.58
C GLU A 155 -19.42 -56.50 28.36
N ALA A 156 -19.55 -57.17 27.21
CA ALA A 156 -20.07 -56.56 25.99
C ALA A 156 -21.57 -56.22 26.05
N MET A 157 -22.37 -57.03 26.76
CA MET A 157 -23.80 -56.76 26.97
C MET A 157 -24.08 -55.92 28.23
N GLY A 158 -23.12 -55.83 29.16
CA GLY A 158 -23.28 -55.13 30.45
C GLY A 158 -23.29 -53.60 30.35
N THR A 159 -22.83 -53.03 29.24
CA THR A 159 -22.78 -51.58 29.02
C THR A 159 -23.83 -51.14 28.00
N LYS A 160 -25.08 -51.01 28.46
CA LYS A 160 -26.14 -50.36 27.64
C LYS A 160 -25.79 -48.91 27.29
N ASP A 161 -24.87 -48.30 28.05
CA ASP A 161 -24.24 -47.04 27.70
C ASP A 161 -22.98 -47.34 26.89
N SER A 162 -22.98 -46.99 25.60
CA SER A 162 -21.80 -47.10 24.75
C SER A 162 -20.60 -46.42 25.44
N ILE A 163 -19.43 -47.06 25.41
CA ILE A 163 -18.17 -46.50 25.91
C ILE A 163 -17.93 -45.07 25.36
N MET A 164 -18.37 -44.81 24.13
CA MET A 164 -18.34 -43.48 23.51
C MET A 164 -19.18 -42.42 24.27
N LYS A 165 -20.37 -42.76 24.78
CA LYS A 165 -21.20 -41.84 25.59
C LYS A 165 -20.51 -41.49 26.91
N GLN A 166 -19.87 -42.46 27.55
CA GLN A 166 -19.11 -42.22 28.78
C GLN A 166 -17.89 -41.33 28.53
N GLN A 167 -17.10 -41.63 27.50
CA GLN A 167 -15.96 -40.80 27.11
C GLN A 167 -16.39 -39.36 26.75
N LEU A 168 -17.52 -39.18 26.05
CA LEU A 168 -18.03 -37.85 25.70
C LEU A 168 -18.49 -37.06 26.94
N LEU A 169 -19.10 -37.74 27.91
CA LEU A 169 -19.50 -37.14 29.19
C LEU A 169 -18.29 -36.70 30.01
N ASP A 170 -17.21 -37.49 30.00
CA ASP A 170 -15.96 -37.19 30.71
C ASP A 170 -15.20 -36.00 30.10
N PHE A 171 -15.11 -35.92 28.76
CA PHE A 171 -14.53 -34.77 28.05
C PHE A 171 -15.30 -33.46 28.31
N SER A 172 -16.59 -33.56 28.60
CA SER A 172 -17.47 -32.39 28.62
C SER A 172 -17.36 -31.51 29.87
N LYS A 173 -16.87 -32.04 30.99
CA LYS A 173 -16.95 -31.35 32.30
C LYS A 173 -15.75 -30.47 32.64
N LEU A 174 -14.55 -30.80 32.16
CA LEU A 174 -13.32 -30.11 32.54
C LEU A 174 -12.68 -29.34 31.38
N ASP A 175 -12.75 -29.87 30.15
CA ASP A 175 -12.01 -29.29 29.03
C ASP A 175 -12.74 -28.12 28.37
N VAL A 176 -14.07 -28.17 28.25
CA VAL A 176 -14.82 -27.14 27.50
C VAL A 176 -14.78 -25.79 28.20
N SER A 177 -14.92 -25.75 29.53
CA SER A 177 -14.81 -24.50 30.29
C SER A 177 -13.38 -23.98 30.29
N HIS A 178 -12.39 -24.85 30.49
CA HIS A 178 -10.97 -24.46 30.46
C HIS A 178 -10.56 -23.87 29.10
N TRP A 179 -10.97 -24.49 27.98
CA TRP A 179 -10.68 -23.96 26.65
C TRP A 179 -11.43 -22.67 26.34
N LYS A 180 -12.66 -22.53 26.85
CA LYS A 180 -13.40 -21.28 26.73
C LYS A 180 -12.68 -20.14 27.46
N ASP A 181 -12.31 -20.36 28.73
CA ASP A 181 -11.62 -19.35 29.53
C ASP A 181 -10.28 -18.95 28.89
N LYS A 182 -9.55 -19.91 28.32
CA LYS A 182 -8.31 -19.65 27.59
C LYS A 182 -8.51 -18.84 26.32
N ILE A 183 -9.60 -19.06 25.59
CA ILE A 183 -9.93 -18.27 24.40
C ILE A 183 -10.29 -16.83 24.82
N ASP A 184 -11.12 -16.68 25.85
CA ASP A 184 -11.54 -15.38 26.36
C ASP A 184 -10.32 -14.57 26.87
N GLU A 185 -9.38 -15.21 27.58
CA GLU A 185 -8.14 -14.57 28.03
C GLU A 185 -7.28 -14.06 26.86
N THR A 186 -7.12 -14.86 25.80
CA THR A 186 -6.38 -14.42 24.61
C THR A 186 -7.07 -13.26 23.89
N LEU A 187 -8.41 -13.25 23.84
CA LEU A 187 -9.18 -12.17 23.24
C LEU A 187 -9.00 -10.85 24.00
N ASP A 188 -9.02 -10.90 25.34
CA ASP A 188 -8.79 -9.74 26.18
C ASP A 188 -7.37 -9.17 25.99
N GLU A 189 -6.37 -10.03 25.82
CA GLU A 189 -4.99 -9.62 25.54
C GLU A 189 -4.87 -8.92 24.18
N TYR A 190 -5.46 -9.49 23.13
CA TYR A 190 -5.52 -8.83 21.82
C TYR A 190 -6.24 -7.48 21.88
N GLN A 191 -7.34 -7.39 22.62
CA GLN A 191 -8.07 -6.14 22.78
C GLN A 191 -7.20 -5.07 23.48
N ARG A 192 -6.44 -5.44 24.51
CA ARG A 192 -5.48 -4.50 25.13
C ARG A 192 -4.41 -4.05 24.15
N HIS A 193 -3.83 -4.96 23.36
CA HIS A 193 -2.81 -4.60 22.39
C HIS A 193 -3.33 -3.64 21.31
N ILE A 194 -4.57 -3.85 20.84
CA ILE A 194 -5.21 -2.96 19.86
C ILE A 194 -5.39 -1.56 20.46
N LEU A 195 -5.82 -1.45 21.72
CA LEU A 195 -5.95 -0.16 22.39
C LEU A 195 -4.60 0.56 22.53
N ILE A 196 -3.55 -0.15 22.96
CA ILE A 196 -2.19 0.42 23.06
C ILE A 196 -1.70 0.91 21.69
N CYS A 197 -1.92 0.12 20.62
CA CYS A 197 -1.55 0.54 19.27
C CYS A 197 -2.32 1.78 18.81
N ALA A 198 -3.61 1.90 19.17
CA ALA A 198 -4.41 3.07 18.84
C ALA A 198 -3.89 4.33 19.57
N GLU A 199 -3.58 4.22 20.86
CA GLU A 199 -2.99 5.31 21.65
C GLU A 199 -1.63 5.76 21.07
N LEU A 200 -0.74 4.82 20.75
CA LEU A 200 0.56 5.14 20.14
C LEU A 200 0.43 5.80 18.76
N LEU A 201 -0.55 5.39 17.96
CA LEU A 201 -0.85 6.02 16.67
C LEU A 201 -1.33 7.46 16.85
N GLU A 202 -2.15 7.71 17.86
CA GLU A 202 -2.63 9.05 18.18
C GLU A 202 -1.49 9.95 18.68
N GLU A 203 -0.64 9.46 19.58
CA GLU A 203 0.58 10.14 20.03
C GLU A 203 1.51 10.48 18.85
N TRP A 204 1.73 9.52 17.95
CA TRP A 204 2.55 9.75 16.76
C TRP A 204 1.95 10.81 15.83
N LEU A 205 0.64 10.83 15.68
CA LEU A 205 -0.08 11.81 14.86
C LEU A 205 0.03 13.20 15.48
N GLN A 206 -0.10 13.32 16.81
CA GLN A 206 0.14 14.58 17.52
C GLN A 206 1.58 15.06 17.34
N LEU A 207 2.58 14.19 17.54
CA LEU A 207 4.00 14.53 17.37
C LEU A 207 4.29 15.01 15.93
N LYS A 208 3.75 14.30 14.93
CA LYS A 208 3.95 14.62 13.51
C LYS A 208 3.31 15.95 13.12
N HIS A 209 2.12 16.28 13.62
CA HIS A 209 1.41 17.48 13.17
C HIS A 209 1.74 18.73 14.01
N VAL A 210 1.87 18.59 15.33
CA VAL A 210 2.09 19.73 16.22
C VAL A 210 3.55 20.18 16.18
N ASP A 211 4.51 19.27 16.32
CA ASP A 211 5.91 19.67 16.42
C ASP A 211 6.51 20.05 15.05
N ILE A 212 6.16 19.32 13.98
CA ILE A 212 6.64 19.65 12.63
C ILE A 212 5.94 20.92 12.13
N GLY A 213 4.65 21.12 12.42
CA GLY A 213 3.94 22.36 12.08
C GLY A 213 4.57 23.57 12.76
N ASN A 214 4.84 23.47 14.06
CA ASN A 214 5.51 24.53 14.83
C ASN A 214 6.97 24.76 14.39
N PHE A 215 7.70 23.69 14.07
CA PHE A 215 9.07 23.80 13.55
C PHE A 215 9.10 24.50 12.19
N ASN A 216 8.22 24.11 11.27
CA ASN A 216 8.13 24.71 9.94
C ASN A 216 7.73 26.19 10.00
N THR A 217 6.77 26.54 10.85
CA THR A 217 6.37 27.95 11.04
C THR A 217 7.49 28.79 11.65
N LYS A 218 8.18 28.28 12.69
CA LYS A 218 9.37 28.95 13.25
C LYS A 218 10.48 29.11 12.22
N ASN A 219 10.74 28.09 11.40
CA ASN A 219 11.76 28.17 10.35
C ASN A 219 11.37 29.19 9.27
N ALA A 220 10.10 29.23 8.86
CA ALA A 220 9.59 30.24 7.93
C ALA A 220 9.71 31.67 8.50
N GLN A 221 9.37 31.87 9.78
CA GLN A 221 9.55 33.16 10.46
C GLN A 221 11.03 33.56 10.54
N SER A 222 11.93 32.62 10.87
CA SER A 222 13.37 32.86 10.89
C SER A 222 13.89 33.30 9.52
N LYS A 223 13.45 32.63 8.45
CA LYS A 223 13.82 32.97 7.06
C LYS A 223 13.27 34.32 6.62
N LEU A 224 12.05 34.67 7.03
CA LEU A 224 11.47 35.98 6.79
C LEU A 224 12.30 37.08 7.48
N LEU A 225 12.69 36.86 8.73
CA LEU A 225 13.49 37.81 9.49
C LEU A 225 14.91 37.96 8.92
N GLU A 226 15.52 36.87 8.43
CA GLU A 226 16.78 36.90 7.68
C GLU A 226 16.66 37.75 6.39
N ALA A 227 15.56 37.64 5.66
CA ALA A 227 15.30 38.45 4.47
C ALA A 227 15.12 39.93 4.80
N GLU A 228 14.39 40.26 5.86
CA GLU A 228 14.22 41.65 6.32
C GLU A 228 15.55 42.28 6.75
N ILE A 229 16.42 41.53 7.45
CA ILE A 229 17.76 41.98 7.81
C ILE A 229 18.59 42.28 6.56
N LEU A 230 18.57 41.40 5.56
CA LEU A 230 19.29 41.61 4.30
C LEU A 230 18.76 42.83 3.53
N GLU A 231 17.46 43.07 3.54
CA GLU A 231 16.86 44.25 2.93
C GLU A 231 17.33 45.54 3.62
N ILE A 232 17.31 45.57 4.95
CA ILE A 232 17.81 46.71 5.73
C ILE A 232 19.30 46.92 5.48
N GLN A 233 20.10 45.85 5.44
CA GLN A 233 21.54 45.93 5.16
C GLN A 233 21.82 46.47 3.75
N ALA A 234 21.02 46.08 2.75
CA ALA A 234 21.11 46.62 1.40
C ALA A 234 20.76 48.13 1.38
N LYS A 235 19.71 48.55 2.09
CA LYS A 235 19.34 49.97 2.23
C LYS A 235 20.43 50.79 2.92
N ALA A 236 21.00 50.29 4.02
CA ALA A 236 22.08 50.95 4.74
C ALA A 236 23.33 51.10 3.86
N THR A 237 23.67 50.06 3.10
CA THR A 237 24.81 50.04 2.18
C THR A 237 24.61 51.04 1.04
N LYS A 238 23.38 51.12 0.47
CA LYS A 238 23.01 52.14 -0.52
C LYS A 238 23.22 53.57 0.03
N ILE A 239 22.71 53.85 1.22
CA ILE A 239 22.88 55.18 1.86
C ILE A 239 24.36 55.49 2.08
N LYS A 240 25.13 54.52 2.60
CA LYS A 240 26.58 54.67 2.81
C LYS A 240 27.31 55.07 1.52
N TYR A 241 27.03 54.39 0.41
CA TYR A 241 27.65 54.72 -0.87
C TYR A 241 27.20 56.09 -1.40
N THR A 242 25.93 56.47 -1.24
CA THR A 242 25.46 57.81 -1.61
C THR A 242 26.20 58.91 -0.83
N ILE A 243 26.41 58.73 0.47
CA ILE A 243 27.19 59.68 1.29
C ILE A 243 28.64 59.76 0.81
N SER A 244 29.25 58.61 0.51
CA SER A 244 30.62 58.56 -0.02
C SER A 244 30.74 59.32 -1.35
N MET A 245 29.81 59.11 -2.29
CA MET A 245 29.79 59.84 -3.56
C MET A 245 29.61 61.35 -3.35
N PHE A 246 28.75 61.76 -2.41
CA PHE A 246 28.55 63.18 -2.11
C PHE A 246 29.82 63.83 -1.57
N ASN A 247 30.50 63.17 -0.64
CA ASN A 247 31.78 63.66 -0.10
C ASN A 247 32.87 63.72 -1.18
N GLU A 248 32.98 62.69 -2.01
CA GLU A 248 33.92 62.66 -3.13
C GLU A 248 33.65 63.80 -4.14
N THR A 249 32.37 64.10 -4.39
CA THR A 249 31.97 65.23 -5.24
C THR A 249 32.40 66.57 -4.64
N SER A 250 32.24 66.77 -3.33
CA SER A 250 32.69 68.00 -2.66
C SER A 250 34.21 68.17 -2.76
N VAL A 251 34.97 67.10 -2.52
CA VAL A 251 36.44 67.11 -2.64
C VAL A 251 36.86 67.43 -4.08
N THR A 252 36.19 66.83 -5.06
CA THR A 252 36.44 67.08 -6.48
C THR A 252 36.13 68.52 -6.86
N HIS A 253 35.03 69.08 -6.36
CA HIS A 253 34.66 70.48 -6.59
C HIS A 253 35.68 71.45 -5.97
N ASP A 254 36.14 71.19 -4.74
CA ASP A 254 37.20 71.98 -4.11
C ASP A 254 38.52 71.91 -4.90
N ALA A 255 38.88 70.75 -5.42
CA ALA A 255 40.05 70.58 -6.28
C ALA A 255 39.93 71.39 -7.58
N PHE A 256 38.76 71.37 -8.24
CA PHE A 256 38.50 72.21 -9.40
C PHE A 256 38.58 73.70 -9.09
N ARG A 257 38.04 74.15 -7.94
CA ARG A 257 38.15 75.55 -7.52
C ARG A 257 39.60 75.98 -7.28
N ILE A 258 40.43 75.11 -6.72
CA ILE A 258 41.88 75.39 -6.54
C ILE A 258 42.58 75.46 -7.89
N LEU A 259 42.24 74.56 -8.82
CA LEU A 259 42.80 74.56 -10.17
C LEU A 259 42.45 75.86 -10.91
N ASP A 260 41.19 76.27 -10.84
CA ASP A 260 40.66 77.48 -11.50
C ASP A 260 41.41 78.72 -11.03
N ARG A 261 41.57 78.88 -9.70
CA ARG A 261 42.37 79.98 -9.11
C ARG A 261 43.82 79.96 -9.58
N LYS A 262 44.47 78.80 -9.63
CA LYS A 262 45.84 78.69 -10.13
C LYS A 262 45.94 79.05 -11.62
N LEU A 263 44.90 78.75 -12.39
CA LEU A 263 44.83 79.04 -13.81
C LEU A 263 44.67 80.55 -14.04
N ASP A 264 43.83 81.20 -13.23
CA ASP A 264 43.68 82.66 -13.21
C ASP A 264 44.98 83.36 -12.81
N GLU A 265 45.64 82.91 -11.73
CA GLU A 265 46.95 83.45 -11.33
C GLU A 265 47.99 83.33 -12.46
N LYS A 266 48.03 82.18 -13.13
CA LYS A 266 48.93 81.97 -14.28
C LYS A 266 48.55 82.83 -15.47
N LEU A 267 47.26 83.04 -15.71
CA LEU A 267 46.78 83.91 -16.78
C LEU A 267 47.17 85.36 -16.53
N ASP A 268 47.02 85.84 -15.29
CA ASP A 268 47.42 87.18 -14.88
C ASP A 268 48.94 87.38 -14.98
N ASP A 269 49.75 86.40 -14.56
CA ASP A 269 51.20 86.40 -14.75
C ASP A 269 51.57 86.54 -16.24
N ILE A 270 50.94 85.74 -17.10
CA ILE A 270 51.17 85.78 -18.55
C ILE A 270 50.73 87.12 -19.13
N LEU A 271 49.58 87.67 -18.71
CA LEU A 271 49.10 88.98 -19.15
C LEU A 271 50.05 90.10 -18.72
N LEU A 272 50.60 90.03 -17.51
CA LEU A 272 51.62 90.96 -17.03
C LEU A 272 52.91 90.83 -17.86
N GLU A 273 53.34 89.61 -18.18
CA GLU A 273 54.51 89.39 -19.04
C GLU A 273 54.28 89.93 -20.46
N ILE A 274 53.10 89.72 -21.04
CA ILE A 274 52.70 90.29 -22.32
C ILE A 274 52.72 91.82 -22.27
N LYS A 275 52.18 92.44 -21.21
CA LYS A 275 52.22 93.89 -21.02
C LYS A 275 53.67 94.39 -20.94
N LYS A 276 54.53 93.73 -20.16
CA LYS A 276 55.97 94.06 -20.08
C LYS A 276 56.65 93.97 -21.43
N LYS A 277 56.44 92.86 -22.17
CA LYS A 277 56.98 92.69 -23.53
C LYS A 277 56.46 93.73 -24.51
N LYS A 278 55.18 94.14 -24.40
CA LYS A 278 54.60 95.20 -25.22
C LYS A 278 55.21 96.56 -24.91
N ILE A 279 55.45 96.89 -23.64
CA ILE A 279 56.15 98.12 -23.24
C ILE A 279 57.58 98.11 -23.78
N LEU A 280 58.31 97.01 -23.59
CA LEU A 280 59.67 96.85 -24.10
C LEU A 280 59.72 97.00 -25.62
N SER A 281 58.79 96.36 -26.35
CA SER A 281 58.67 96.51 -27.80
C SER A 281 58.41 97.96 -28.21
N LYS A 282 57.67 98.73 -27.42
CA LYS A 282 57.40 100.15 -27.67
C LYS A 282 58.64 101.00 -27.42
N GLN A 283 59.37 100.74 -26.33
CA GLN A 283 60.67 101.38 -26.07
C GLN A 283 61.66 101.12 -27.22
N TYR A 284 61.76 99.89 -27.72
CA TYR A 284 62.57 99.58 -28.91
C TYR A 284 62.10 100.33 -30.15
N GLN A 285 60.79 100.53 -30.33
CA GLN A 285 60.26 101.35 -31.42
C GLN A 285 60.57 102.83 -31.24
N ASP A 286 60.57 103.37 -30.02
CA ASP A 286 60.90 104.77 -29.75
C ASP A 286 62.42 105.05 -29.88
N LEU A 287 63.26 104.05 -29.61
CA LEU A 287 64.70 104.08 -29.90
C LEU A 287 65.00 104.02 -31.41
N ARG A 288 64.04 103.58 -32.23
CA ARG A 288 64.13 103.52 -33.68
C ARG A 288 64.13 104.95 -34.24
N GLY A 289 65.19 105.33 -34.95
CA GLY A 289 65.39 106.70 -35.45
C GLY A 289 66.14 107.64 -34.49
N THR A 290 66.75 107.13 -33.43
CA THR A 290 67.73 107.88 -32.61
C THR A 290 69.15 107.81 -33.21
N GLU A 291 70.09 108.60 -32.69
CA GLU A 291 71.51 108.55 -33.08
C GLU A 291 72.09 107.12 -33.05
N TYR A 292 71.54 106.24 -32.22
CA TYR A 292 71.94 104.84 -32.17
C TYR A 292 71.62 104.09 -33.47
N ASP A 293 70.47 104.35 -34.09
CA ASP A 293 70.10 103.78 -35.39
C ASP A 293 70.96 104.35 -36.53
N ASP A 294 71.35 105.63 -36.44
CA ASP A 294 72.29 106.24 -37.38
C ASP A 294 73.71 105.70 -37.21
N ILE A 295 74.17 105.47 -35.97
CA ILE A 295 75.44 104.81 -35.68
C ILE A 295 75.41 103.36 -36.19
N LEU A 296 74.31 102.63 -35.95
CA LEU A 296 74.15 101.26 -36.43
C LEU A 296 74.11 101.22 -37.96
N ARG A 297 73.40 102.14 -38.61
CA ARG A 297 73.34 102.26 -40.07
C ARG A 297 74.72 102.61 -40.63
N ARG A 298 75.43 103.59 -40.05
CA ARG A 298 76.81 103.91 -40.43
C ARG A 298 77.73 102.72 -40.23
N TYR A 299 77.61 101.96 -39.14
CA TYR A 299 78.42 100.77 -38.91
C TYR A 299 78.14 99.69 -39.96
N LEU A 300 76.87 99.45 -40.29
CA LEU A 300 76.48 98.51 -41.35
C LEU A 300 76.96 98.98 -42.74
N ASP A 301 76.88 100.28 -43.03
CA ASP A 301 77.39 100.87 -44.27
C ASP A 301 78.92 100.75 -44.34
N LEU A 302 79.63 101.07 -43.26
CA LEU A 302 81.09 100.94 -43.17
C LEU A 302 81.51 99.49 -43.35
N ARG A 303 80.81 98.56 -42.69
CA ARG A 303 81.03 97.12 -42.86
C ARG A 303 80.78 96.69 -44.31
N SER A 304 79.70 97.15 -44.94
CA SER A 304 79.42 96.81 -46.34
C SER A 304 80.45 97.39 -47.30
N THR A 305 81.05 98.53 -46.96
CA THR A 305 82.11 99.19 -47.73
C THR A 305 83.41 98.42 -47.59
N ILE A 306 83.79 98.02 -46.37
CA ILE A 306 84.92 97.13 -46.10
C ILE A 306 84.74 95.81 -46.85
N GLU A 307 83.56 95.18 -46.79
CA GLU A 307 83.27 93.93 -47.52
C GLU A 307 83.29 94.11 -49.05
N LYS A 308 83.10 95.32 -49.59
CA LYS A 308 83.23 95.63 -51.02
C LYS A 308 84.68 95.89 -51.41
N GLU A 309 85.43 96.65 -50.60
CA GLU A 309 86.86 96.87 -50.80
C GLU A 309 87.64 95.56 -50.69
N GLU A 310 87.34 94.72 -49.70
CA GLU A 310 87.94 93.39 -49.56
C GLU A 310 87.61 92.50 -50.77
N ARG A 311 86.39 92.59 -51.32
CA ARG A 311 86.02 91.92 -52.58
C ARG A 311 86.79 92.46 -53.80
N LEU A 312 87.00 93.77 -53.89
CA LEU A 312 87.78 94.38 -54.97
C LEU A 312 89.27 94.03 -54.86
N LEU A 313 89.83 94.06 -53.64
CA LEU A 313 91.22 93.71 -53.34
C LEU A 313 91.51 92.22 -53.60
N ASN A 314 90.54 91.35 -53.35
CA ASN A 314 90.64 89.92 -53.69
C ASN A 314 90.37 89.62 -55.18
N SER A 315 89.99 90.62 -55.99
CA SER A 315 89.72 90.50 -57.44
C SER A 315 90.79 91.15 -58.33
N LEU A 316 91.86 91.70 -57.72
CA LEU A 316 93.07 92.23 -58.35
C LEU A 316 94.22 91.24 -58.17
#